data_AF-A0A951XS00-F1
#
_entry.id   AF-A0A951XS00-F1
#
_cell.length_a   1.000
_cell.length_b   1.000
_cell.length_c   1.000
_cell.angle_alpha   90.00
_cell.angle_beta   90.00
_cell.angle_gamma   90.00
#
_symmetry.space_group_name_H-M   'P 1'
#
loop_
_entity.id
_entity.type
_entity.pdbx_description
1 polymer ?
#
loop_
_entity_poly.entity_id
_entity_poly.type
_entity_poly.pdbx_seq_one_letter_code
_entity_poly.pdbx_strand_id
1 'polypeptide(L)'
;MLRSIALAALAAGTLSFSTAASAHNVWLLPSSTVLAKAETITVDAAVSNDLFFFNYVPLALDNLEILAPDGRRLAAENPHRGKLRSVFDLRVEQPGSYRLAVVNRGLFASYQLKGERKRWRGSPEALGREIPAEATDLQVTESLGRIETWVTLGKPTVPSPAGQGLELRPVTHPNDLVSGESARFVLLLDGQPVSGVEVTAIRGATRYRDRQEEMTAKTDERGEFAFTWEQPGMYWLEASAKDGKVSVPAAKERRLMYAVTLEVMPQ
;
A
#
# COMPACT_ATOMS: atom_id res chain seq x y z
N MET A 1 51.41 -36.59 -28.14
CA MET A 1 50.58 -35.43 -28.51
C MET A 1 49.13 -35.77 -28.21
N LEU A 2 48.50 -34.90 -27.41
CA LEU A 2 47.08 -34.72 -27.06
C LEU A 2 46.22 -35.90 -26.56
N ARG A 3 45.96 -35.86 -25.24
CA ARG A 3 44.80 -36.43 -24.54
C ARG A 3 43.54 -35.63 -24.90
N SER A 4 42.42 -36.29 -25.18
CA SER A 4 41.10 -35.65 -25.24
C SER A 4 40.24 -36.18 -24.10
N ILE A 5 40.15 -35.40 -23.02
CA ILE A 5 39.23 -35.62 -21.91
C ILE A 5 37.96 -34.82 -22.23
N ALA A 6 36.83 -35.51 -22.37
CA ALA A 6 35.53 -34.88 -22.53
C ALA A 6 35.12 -34.20 -21.22
N LEU A 7 34.92 -32.87 -21.28
CA LEU A 7 34.49 -32.04 -20.17
C LEU A 7 32.96 -32.19 -20.00
N ALA A 8 32.52 -32.75 -18.88
CA ALA A 8 31.12 -32.72 -18.48
C ALA A 8 30.77 -31.30 -17.98
N ALA A 9 29.80 -30.67 -18.62
CA ALA A 9 29.33 -29.33 -18.27
C ALA A 9 28.55 -29.36 -16.95
N LEU A 10 29.10 -28.69 -15.92
CA LEU A 10 28.42 -28.44 -14.66
C LEU A 10 27.47 -27.24 -14.86
N ALA A 11 26.16 -27.49 -14.92
CA ALA A 11 25.15 -26.46 -14.93
C ALA A 11 25.11 -25.76 -13.57
N ALA A 12 25.73 -24.58 -13.48
CA ALA A 12 25.64 -23.70 -12.33
C ALA A 12 24.23 -23.09 -12.28
N GLY A 13 23.39 -23.62 -11.39
CA GLY A 13 22.09 -23.04 -11.07
C GLY A 13 22.27 -21.64 -10.50
N THR A 14 21.74 -20.63 -11.19
CA THR A 14 21.62 -19.26 -10.70
C THR A 14 20.62 -19.24 -9.54
N LEU A 15 21.13 -19.33 -8.32
CA LEU A 15 20.40 -18.95 -7.11
C LEU A 15 20.06 -17.46 -7.22
N SER A 16 18.84 -17.18 -7.64
CA SER A 16 18.25 -15.84 -7.53
C SER A 16 17.98 -15.60 -6.06
N PHE A 17 18.93 -14.97 -5.36
CA PHE A 17 18.67 -14.40 -4.05
C PHE A 17 17.70 -13.24 -4.26
N SER A 18 16.42 -13.49 -4.00
CA SER A 18 15.42 -12.46 -3.75
C SER A 18 15.94 -11.61 -2.60
N THR A 19 16.51 -10.45 -2.91
CA THR A 19 16.86 -9.45 -1.89
C THR A 19 15.57 -9.09 -1.17
N ALA A 20 15.49 -9.41 0.12
CA ALA A 20 14.46 -8.90 1.00
C ALA A 20 14.41 -7.37 0.84
N ALA A 21 13.43 -6.90 0.09
CA ALA A 21 13.20 -5.47 -0.08
C ALA A 21 12.66 -5.00 1.27
N SER A 22 13.54 -4.48 2.13
CA SER A 22 13.11 -3.76 3.33
C SER A 22 12.49 -2.44 2.88
N ALA A 23 11.23 -2.51 2.47
CA ALA A 23 10.35 -1.38 2.37
C ALA A 23 9.78 -1.13 3.78
N HIS A 24 9.77 0.13 4.22
CA HIS A 24 9.07 0.47 5.45
C HIS A 24 7.57 0.25 5.27
N ASN A 25 6.93 -0.44 6.22
CA ASN A 25 5.50 -0.76 6.18
C ASN A 25 4.69 0.48 6.53
N VAL A 26 3.79 0.90 5.65
CA VAL A 26 2.94 2.09 5.81
C VAL A 26 1.50 1.63 6.02
N TRP A 27 0.85 2.09 7.09
CA TRP A 27 -0.46 1.53 7.48
C TRP A 27 -1.37 2.51 8.21
N LEU A 28 -2.67 2.20 8.14
CA LEU A 28 -3.74 2.74 8.96
C LEU A 28 -4.30 1.59 9.80
N LEU A 29 -4.40 1.75 11.11
CA LEU A 29 -4.86 0.70 12.02
C LEU A 29 -6.03 1.23 12.87
N PRO A 30 -7.28 0.88 12.52
CA PRO A 30 -8.44 1.19 13.34
C PRO A 30 -8.44 0.41 14.67
N SER A 31 -8.97 1.01 15.73
CA SER A 31 -9.22 0.34 17.01
C SER A 31 -10.31 -0.75 16.93
N SER A 32 -11.14 -0.69 15.89
CA SER A 32 -12.13 -1.70 15.52
C SER A 32 -12.45 -1.57 14.02
N THR A 33 -12.63 -2.70 13.33
CA THR A 33 -13.04 -2.70 11.92
C THR A 33 -14.53 -3.01 11.73
N VAL A 34 -15.20 -3.64 12.71
CA VAL A 34 -16.63 -3.99 12.66
C VAL A 34 -17.34 -3.51 13.93
N LEU A 35 -18.40 -2.74 13.75
CA LEU A 35 -19.21 -2.16 14.81
C LEU A 35 -20.66 -2.65 14.73
N ALA A 36 -21.24 -2.97 15.89
CA ALA A 36 -22.64 -3.38 16.00
C ALA A 36 -23.60 -2.19 16.18
N LYS A 37 -23.10 -1.04 16.62
CA LYS A 37 -23.85 0.19 16.87
C LYS A 37 -22.97 1.41 16.59
N ALA A 38 -23.59 2.58 16.46
CA ALA A 38 -22.89 3.83 16.25
C ALA A 38 -21.88 4.11 17.38
N GLU A 39 -20.62 4.27 17.02
CA GLU A 39 -19.50 4.36 17.96
C GLU A 39 -18.38 5.23 17.40
N THR A 40 -17.52 5.73 18.28
CA THR A 40 -16.28 6.40 17.88
C THR A 40 -15.16 5.38 17.88
N ILE A 41 -14.40 5.34 16.79
CA ILE A 41 -13.14 4.59 16.73
C ILE A 41 -11.98 5.58 16.72
N THR A 42 -10.81 5.07 17.12
CA THR A 42 -9.54 5.77 16.94
C THR A 42 -8.74 5.03 15.89
N VAL A 43 -8.02 5.75 15.04
CA VAL A 43 -7.21 5.19 13.95
C VAL A 43 -5.77 5.67 14.10
N ASP A 44 -4.87 4.71 14.25
CA ASP A 44 -3.43 4.95 14.25
C ASP A 44 -2.88 4.93 12.83
N ALA A 45 -1.96 5.85 12.51
CA ALA A 45 -1.33 5.98 11.20
C ALA A 45 0.18 6.09 11.33
N ALA A 46 0.92 5.11 10.81
CA ALA A 46 2.36 5.06 10.99
C ALA A 46 3.09 4.41 9.82
N VAL A 47 4.40 4.67 9.80
CA VAL A 47 5.38 3.96 9.01
C VAL A 47 6.25 3.19 10.00
N SER A 48 6.49 1.90 9.76
CA SER A 48 7.19 1.04 10.70
C SER A 48 8.13 0.03 10.04
N ASN A 49 9.14 -0.41 10.80
CA ASN A 49 9.99 -1.54 10.43
C ASN A 49 9.35 -2.87 10.85
N ASP A 50 8.71 -2.88 12.03
CA ASP A 50 7.94 -4.02 12.52
C ASP A 50 6.46 -3.72 12.28
N LEU A 51 5.70 -4.66 11.72
CA LEU A 51 4.34 -4.40 11.30
C LEU A 51 3.41 -4.15 12.50
N PHE A 52 2.70 -3.02 12.45
CA PHE A 52 1.85 -2.50 13.54
C PHE A 52 2.59 -2.11 14.83
N PHE A 53 3.87 -1.73 14.74
CA PHE A 53 4.62 -1.12 15.84
C PHE A 53 5.06 0.30 15.52
N PHE A 54 4.96 1.19 16.50
CA PHE A 54 5.37 2.59 16.36
C PHE A 54 6.88 2.76 16.57
N ASN A 55 7.69 2.41 15.56
CA ASN A 55 9.16 2.37 15.71
C ASN A 55 9.97 3.09 14.61
N TYR A 56 9.32 3.84 13.70
CA TYR A 56 10.01 4.61 12.67
C TYR A 56 9.53 6.06 12.58
N VAL A 57 8.45 6.38 11.86
CA VAL A 57 7.92 7.76 11.73
C VAL A 57 6.40 7.78 11.59
N PRO A 58 5.72 8.88 11.95
CA PRO A 58 4.28 9.03 11.72
C PRO A 58 3.97 9.04 10.22
N LEU A 59 2.86 8.42 9.83
CA LEU A 59 2.25 8.68 8.53
C LEU A 59 1.56 10.05 8.60
N ALA A 60 1.88 10.94 7.67
CA ALA A 60 1.26 12.26 7.58
C ALA A 60 -0.20 12.12 7.13
N LEU A 61 -1.10 12.92 7.72
CA LEU A 61 -2.55 12.86 7.47
C LEU A 61 -3.05 13.98 6.53
N ASP A 62 -2.14 14.76 5.94
CA ASP A 62 -2.47 15.90 5.07
C ASP A 62 -3.36 15.50 3.86
N ASN A 63 -3.20 14.27 3.39
CA ASN A 63 -3.98 13.69 2.28
C ASN A 63 -4.93 12.58 2.75
N LEU A 64 -5.44 12.67 3.98
CA LEU A 64 -6.44 11.75 4.51
C LEU A 64 -7.80 12.00 3.85
N GLU A 65 -8.39 10.96 3.29
CA GLU A 65 -9.72 10.90 2.71
C GLU A 65 -10.57 9.89 3.50
N ILE A 66 -11.65 10.35 4.12
CA ILE A 66 -12.64 9.49 4.78
C ILE A 66 -13.94 9.57 4.01
N LEU A 67 -14.45 8.42 3.55
CA LEU A 67 -15.72 8.31 2.84
C LEU A 67 -16.70 7.46 3.63
N ALA A 68 -17.90 8.01 3.82
CA ALA A 68 -19.05 7.32 4.37
C ALA A 68 -19.65 6.32 3.35
N PRO A 69 -20.56 5.44 3.77
CA PRO A 69 -21.18 4.44 2.90
C PRO A 69 -21.92 5.02 1.69
N ASP A 70 -22.43 6.25 1.80
CA ASP A 70 -23.11 6.98 0.72
C ASP A 70 -22.15 7.82 -0.17
N GLY A 71 -20.83 7.73 0.08
CA GLY A 71 -19.80 8.46 -0.65
C GLY A 71 -19.56 9.89 -0.14
N ARG A 72 -20.28 10.37 0.89
CA ARG A 72 -19.97 11.67 1.51
C ARG A 72 -18.59 11.64 2.15
N ARG A 73 -17.85 12.74 1.98
CA ARG A 73 -16.57 12.96 2.67
C ARG A 73 -16.82 13.37 4.12
N LEU A 74 -16.03 12.80 5.02
CA LEU A 74 -16.03 13.14 6.45
C LEU A 74 -14.68 13.74 6.84
N ALA A 75 -14.70 14.57 7.87
CA ALA A 75 -13.48 15.07 8.50
C ALA A 75 -13.04 14.11 9.61
N ALA A 76 -11.74 13.99 9.81
CA ALA A 76 -11.17 13.36 10.99
C ALA A 76 -11.42 14.23 12.23
N GLU A 77 -11.78 13.61 13.34
CA GLU A 77 -11.89 14.26 14.65
C GLU A 77 -10.55 14.16 15.39
N ASN A 78 -10.19 15.16 16.17
CA ASN A 78 -8.98 15.18 17.02
C ASN A 78 -7.66 14.73 16.32
N PRO A 79 -7.33 15.17 15.09
CA PRO A 79 -6.12 14.73 14.43
C PRO A 79 -4.88 15.21 15.22
N HIS A 80 -3.99 14.29 15.54
CA HIS A 80 -2.77 14.57 16.27
C HIS A 80 -1.58 13.85 15.63
N ARG A 81 -0.48 14.58 15.41
CA ARG A 81 0.77 14.03 14.88
C ARG A 81 1.85 14.04 15.95
N GLY A 82 2.21 12.86 16.43
CA GLY A 82 3.36 12.65 17.32
C GLY A 82 4.66 12.39 16.56
N LYS A 83 5.68 11.91 17.28
CA LYS A 83 7.00 11.57 16.70
C LYS A 83 7.06 10.20 16.02
N LEU A 84 6.15 9.28 16.36
CA LEU A 84 6.17 7.90 15.88
C LEU A 84 4.85 7.46 15.23
N ARG A 85 3.76 8.20 15.46
CA ARG A 85 2.44 7.93 14.88
C ARG A 85 1.63 9.22 14.76
N SER A 86 0.76 9.25 13.78
CA SER A 86 -0.39 10.13 13.79
C SER A 86 -1.60 9.34 14.28
N VAL A 87 -2.57 10.03 14.85
CA VAL A 87 -3.82 9.47 15.35
C VAL A 87 -4.96 10.41 15.02
N PHE A 88 -6.14 9.87 14.81
CA PHE A 88 -7.38 10.63 14.72
C PHE A 88 -8.56 9.76 15.17
N ASP A 89 -9.65 10.42 15.52
CA ASP A 89 -10.92 9.78 15.83
C ASP A 89 -11.87 9.87 14.62
N LEU A 90 -12.75 8.88 14.50
CA LEU A 90 -13.82 8.88 13.53
C LEU A 90 -15.11 8.41 14.21
N ARG A 91 -16.13 9.27 14.16
CA ARG A 91 -17.48 8.91 14.57
C ARG A 91 -18.19 8.14 13.45
N VAL A 92 -18.51 6.86 13.71
CA VAL A 92 -19.15 5.94 12.77
C VAL A 92 -20.61 5.79 13.15
N GLU A 93 -21.53 6.29 12.32
CA GLU A 93 -22.96 6.37 12.68
C GLU A 93 -23.91 5.85 11.59
N GLN A 94 -23.52 5.98 10.33
CA GLN A 94 -24.31 5.50 9.20
C GLN A 94 -24.03 4.01 8.98
N PRO A 95 -25.05 3.15 8.93
CA PRO A 95 -24.85 1.74 8.59
C PRO A 95 -24.20 1.58 7.22
N GLY A 96 -23.25 0.64 7.12
CA GLY A 96 -22.45 0.38 5.93
C GLY A 96 -20.95 0.50 6.18
N SER A 97 -20.19 0.47 5.08
CA SER A 97 -18.74 0.43 5.10
C SER A 97 -18.13 1.78 4.71
N TYR A 98 -17.24 2.26 5.56
CA TYR A 98 -16.46 3.47 5.42
C TYR A 98 -15.10 3.12 4.83
N ARG A 99 -14.60 3.95 3.90
CA ARG A 99 -13.23 3.87 3.39
C ARG A 99 -12.39 4.97 4.01
N LEU A 100 -11.27 4.59 4.62
CA LEU A 100 -10.30 5.53 5.19
C LEU A 100 -9.01 5.35 4.41
N ALA A 101 -8.54 6.40 3.73
CA ALA A 101 -7.37 6.30 2.86
C ALA A 101 -6.47 7.54 2.98
N VAL A 102 -5.15 7.34 3.03
CA VAL A 102 -4.17 8.40 2.79
C VAL A 102 -3.67 8.24 1.36
N VAL A 103 -3.93 9.23 0.51
CA VAL A 103 -3.60 9.19 -0.93
C VAL A 103 -2.50 10.20 -1.24
N ASN A 104 -1.27 9.72 -1.38
CA ASN A 104 -0.12 10.57 -1.64
C ASN A 104 0.21 10.60 -3.12
N ARG A 105 0.37 11.81 -3.66
CA ARG A 105 0.76 12.05 -5.05
C ARG A 105 1.84 13.10 -5.10
N GLY A 106 2.80 12.91 -5.99
CA GLY A 106 3.87 13.89 -6.19
C GLY A 106 4.97 13.38 -7.10
N LEU A 107 6.02 14.17 -7.16
CA LEU A 107 7.20 13.91 -7.98
C LEU A 107 8.39 13.57 -7.11
N PHE A 108 9.21 12.68 -7.65
CA PHE A 108 10.57 12.43 -7.21
C PHE A 108 11.50 12.80 -8.35
N ALA A 109 12.52 13.59 -8.05
CA ALA A 109 13.55 13.93 -9.02
C ALA A 109 14.94 13.60 -8.49
N SER A 110 15.84 13.24 -9.41
CA SER A 110 17.28 13.33 -9.17
C SER A 110 17.96 14.06 -10.30
N TYR A 111 18.92 14.91 -9.98
CA TYR A 111 19.63 15.76 -10.95
C TYR A 111 21.07 15.99 -10.48
N GLN A 112 21.93 16.46 -11.38
CA GLN A 112 23.28 16.90 -11.08
C GLN A 112 23.29 18.43 -10.93
N LEU A 113 23.98 18.93 -9.91
CA LEU A 113 24.18 20.35 -9.71
C LEU A 113 25.60 20.59 -9.21
N LYS A 114 26.40 21.36 -9.96
CA LYS A 114 27.81 21.64 -9.62
C LYS A 114 28.63 20.37 -9.35
N GLY A 115 28.35 19.31 -10.11
CA GLY A 115 29.04 18.01 -9.98
C GLY A 115 28.50 17.08 -8.88
N GLU A 116 27.47 17.49 -8.13
CA GLU A 116 26.86 16.67 -7.08
C GLU A 116 25.47 16.17 -7.48
N ARG A 117 25.20 14.88 -7.23
CA ARG A 117 23.87 14.30 -7.41
C ARG A 117 22.95 14.74 -6.28
N LYS A 118 21.89 15.45 -6.61
CA LYS A 118 20.83 15.86 -5.67
C LYS A 118 19.55 15.07 -5.91
N ARG A 119 18.75 14.98 -4.84
CA ARG A 119 17.40 14.41 -4.86
C ARG A 119 16.42 15.50 -4.46
N TRP A 120 15.24 15.46 -5.04
CA TRP A 120 14.17 16.38 -4.75
C TRP A 120 12.84 15.62 -4.73
N ARG A 121 11.91 16.10 -3.91
CA ARG A 121 10.54 15.60 -3.85
C ARG A 121 9.62 16.80 -3.69
N GLY A 122 8.54 16.85 -4.45
CA GLY A 122 7.57 17.93 -4.35
C GLY A 122 6.39 17.74 -5.29
N SER A 123 5.57 18.77 -5.42
CA SER A 123 4.43 18.77 -6.34
C SER A 123 4.86 19.10 -7.77
N PRO A 124 4.06 18.77 -8.79
CA PRO A 124 4.33 19.17 -10.18
C PRO A 124 4.61 20.67 -10.36
N GLU A 125 3.86 21.52 -9.64
CA GLU A 125 3.96 22.98 -9.72
C GLU A 125 5.28 23.50 -9.15
N ALA A 126 5.86 22.78 -8.19
CA ALA A 126 7.11 23.15 -7.53
C ALA A 126 8.36 22.78 -8.33
N LEU A 127 8.25 21.84 -9.27
CA LEU A 127 9.40 21.25 -9.98
C LEU A 127 10.29 22.30 -10.66
N GLY A 128 9.70 23.14 -11.52
CA GLY A 128 10.45 24.16 -12.27
C GLY A 128 10.89 25.36 -11.45
N ARG A 129 10.31 25.54 -10.25
CA ARG A 129 10.67 26.62 -9.32
C ARG A 129 11.85 26.24 -8.42
N GLU A 130 11.90 24.99 -8.00
CA GLU A 130 12.80 24.53 -6.93
C GLU A 130 14.03 23.77 -7.45
N ILE A 131 13.97 23.27 -8.69
CA ILE A 131 15.14 22.71 -9.35
C ILE A 131 15.87 23.84 -10.10
N PRO A 132 17.15 24.12 -9.78
CA PRO A 132 17.92 25.16 -10.46
C PRO A 132 18.02 24.94 -11.97
N ALA A 133 18.02 26.02 -12.75
CA ALA A 133 18.05 25.95 -14.21
C ALA A 133 19.37 25.37 -14.76
N GLU A 134 20.47 25.51 -14.00
CA GLU A 134 21.77 24.91 -14.32
C GLU A 134 21.87 23.41 -13.97
N ALA A 135 20.81 22.81 -13.41
CA ALA A 135 20.78 21.39 -13.12
C ALA A 135 20.80 20.55 -14.42
N THR A 136 21.64 19.52 -14.45
CA THR A 136 21.72 18.57 -15.57
C THR A 136 21.27 17.18 -15.15
N ASP A 137 21.14 16.26 -16.11
CA ASP A 137 20.75 14.86 -15.87
C ASP A 137 19.46 14.72 -15.04
N LEU A 138 18.50 15.61 -15.27
CA LEU A 138 17.22 15.60 -14.58
C LEU A 138 16.44 14.33 -14.92
N GLN A 139 16.20 13.50 -13.90
CA GLN A 139 15.35 12.33 -13.96
C GLN A 139 14.15 12.56 -13.05
N VAL A 140 12.95 12.53 -13.60
CA VAL A 140 11.70 12.74 -12.85
C VAL A 140 10.83 11.49 -12.93
N THR A 141 10.26 11.13 -11.80
CA THR A 141 9.32 10.02 -11.64
C THR A 141 8.09 10.53 -10.92
N GLU A 142 6.92 10.23 -11.45
CA GLU A 142 5.65 10.41 -10.74
C GLU A 142 5.45 9.30 -9.72
N SER A 143 4.83 9.63 -8.60
CA SER A 143 4.44 8.66 -7.59
C SER A 143 3.00 8.88 -7.18
N LEU A 144 2.27 7.78 -7.08
CA LEU A 144 0.92 7.74 -6.54
C LEU A 144 0.81 6.54 -5.59
N GLY A 145 0.59 6.81 -4.32
CA GLY A 145 0.48 5.81 -3.26
C GLY A 145 -0.86 5.90 -2.54
N ARG A 146 -1.49 4.76 -2.29
CA ARG A 146 -2.73 4.64 -1.52
C ARG A 146 -2.48 3.73 -0.32
N ILE A 147 -2.71 4.26 0.88
CA ILE A 147 -2.70 3.49 2.13
C ILE A 147 -4.13 3.52 2.65
N GLU A 148 -4.82 2.39 2.75
CA GLU A 148 -6.21 2.38 3.17
C GLU A 148 -6.59 1.28 4.16
N THR A 149 -7.82 1.40 4.68
CA THR A 149 -8.50 0.39 5.51
C THR A 149 -10.00 0.66 5.45
N TRP A 150 -10.79 -0.28 5.96
CA TRP A 150 -12.26 -0.16 6.00
C TRP A 150 -12.79 -0.37 7.41
N VAL A 151 -13.87 0.34 7.71
CA VAL A 151 -14.62 0.20 8.96
C VAL A 151 -16.08 0.02 8.61
N THR A 152 -16.75 -0.95 9.20
CA THR A 152 -18.13 -1.30 8.85
C THR A 152 -19.02 -1.23 10.06
N LEU A 153 -20.14 -0.51 9.95
CA LEU A 153 -21.21 -0.50 10.94
C LEU A 153 -22.39 -1.35 10.44
N GLY A 154 -22.68 -2.44 11.12
CA GLY A 154 -23.77 -3.35 10.75
C GLY A 154 -23.51 -4.06 9.42
N LYS A 155 -24.48 -4.02 8.50
CA LYS A 155 -24.38 -4.74 7.22
C LYS A 155 -23.36 -4.06 6.28
N PRO A 156 -22.40 -4.80 5.73
CA PRO A 156 -21.42 -4.23 4.80
C PRO A 156 -22.04 -3.67 3.52
N THR A 157 -21.45 -2.58 3.02
CA THR A 157 -21.74 -2.02 1.69
C THR A 157 -20.48 -2.06 0.84
N VAL A 158 -20.58 -2.39 -0.44
CA VAL A 158 -19.40 -2.49 -1.31
C VAL A 158 -18.83 -1.08 -1.60
N PRO A 159 -17.59 -0.78 -1.17
CA PRO A 159 -16.98 0.52 -1.44
C PRO A 159 -16.71 0.68 -2.94
N SER A 160 -17.07 1.83 -3.51
CA SER A 160 -16.73 2.15 -4.90
C SER A 160 -15.26 2.56 -5.02
N PRO A 161 -14.51 2.06 -6.03
CA PRO A 161 -13.17 2.56 -6.34
C PRO A 161 -13.19 4.06 -6.64
N ALA A 162 -12.11 4.77 -6.29
CA ALA A 162 -11.86 6.16 -6.64
C ALA A 162 -11.46 6.36 -8.12
N GLY A 163 -11.01 5.30 -8.79
CA GLY A 163 -10.63 5.28 -10.21
C GLY A 163 -9.22 5.79 -10.51
N GLN A 164 -8.33 5.87 -9.51
CA GLN A 164 -6.97 6.43 -9.68
C GLN A 164 -5.93 5.61 -8.95
N GLY A 165 -4.87 5.23 -9.67
CA GLY A 165 -3.78 4.44 -9.13
C GLY A 165 -4.19 2.99 -8.86
N LEU A 166 -3.43 2.33 -7.98
CA LEU A 166 -3.77 0.98 -7.53
C LEU A 166 -4.88 1.03 -6.49
N GLU A 167 -5.89 0.16 -6.63
CA GLU A 167 -7.04 0.05 -5.73
C GLU A 167 -7.50 -1.39 -5.61
N LEU A 168 -8.09 -1.74 -4.47
CA LEU A 168 -8.69 -3.04 -4.26
C LEU A 168 -10.21 -2.96 -4.45
N ARG A 169 -10.75 -3.77 -5.37
CA ARG A 169 -12.18 -4.01 -5.47
C ARG A 169 -12.50 -5.35 -4.81
N PRO A 170 -13.27 -5.37 -3.71
CA PRO A 170 -13.57 -6.61 -3.02
C PRO A 170 -14.53 -7.50 -3.81
N VAL A 171 -14.23 -8.80 -3.86
CA VAL A 171 -15.20 -9.86 -4.17
C VAL A 171 -15.71 -10.45 -2.85
N THR A 172 -14.79 -10.76 -1.93
CA THR A 172 -15.04 -10.93 -0.50
C THR A 172 -14.91 -9.58 0.19
N HIS A 173 -15.86 -9.24 1.08
CA HIS A 173 -15.85 -7.93 1.75
C HIS A 173 -14.63 -7.80 2.69
N PRO A 174 -13.93 -6.64 2.73
CA PRO A 174 -12.68 -6.49 3.50
C PRO A 174 -12.80 -6.69 5.01
N ASN A 175 -14.01 -6.52 5.56
CA ASN A 175 -14.31 -6.75 6.98
C ASN A 175 -15.19 -8.00 7.21
N ASP A 176 -15.13 -8.95 6.27
CA ASP A 176 -15.81 -10.25 6.32
C ASP A 176 -14.81 -11.36 6.00
N LEU A 177 -13.63 -11.28 6.60
CA LEU A 177 -12.54 -12.23 6.41
C LEU A 177 -12.48 -13.16 7.61
N VAL A 178 -12.48 -14.46 7.35
CA VAL A 178 -12.45 -15.51 8.39
C VAL A 178 -11.27 -16.44 8.13
N SER A 179 -10.57 -16.81 9.20
CA SER A 179 -9.45 -17.75 9.11
C SER A 179 -9.90 -19.11 8.56
N GLY A 180 -9.10 -19.73 7.69
CA GLY A 180 -9.41 -20.97 6.99
C GLY A 180 -10.30 -20.81 5.77
N GLU A 181 -10.91 -19.64 5.56
CA GLU A 181 -11.71 -19.36 4.36
C GLU A 181 -10.88 -18.62 3.29
N SER A 182 -11.27 -18.81 2.03
CA SER A 182 -10.65 -18.10 0.91
C SER A 182 -11.34 -16.76 0.68
N ALA A 183 -10.57 -15.68 0.70
CA ALA A 183 -11.01 -14.36 0.33
C ALA A 183 -10.51 -13.99 -1.07
N ARG A 184 -11.40 -13.44 -1.90
CA ARG A 184 -11.10 -13.03 -3.27
C ARG A 184 -11.20 -11.53 -3.44
N PHE A 185 -10.33 -11.00 -4.28
CA PHE A 185 -10.29 -9.58 -4.60
C PHE A 185 -9.92 -9.37 -6.06
N VAL A 186 -10.21 -8.18 -6.58
CA VAL A 186 -9.69 -7.71 -7.86
C VAL A 186 -8.81 -6.50 -7.59
N LEU A 187 -7.55 -6.55 -8.02
CA LEU A 187 -6.69 -5.37 -8.04
C LEU A 187 -7.00 -4.55 -9.30
N LEU A 188 -7.19 -3.26 -9.13
CA LEU A 188 -7.43 -2.30 -10.18
C LEU A 188 -6.22 -1.37 -10.33
N LEU A 189 -5.96 -0.91 -11.55
CA LEU A 189 -5.10 0.21 -11.89
C LEU A 189 -5.91 1.23 -12.68
N ASP A 190 -6.06 2.44 -12.12
CA ASP A 190 -6.88 3.52 -12.68
C ASP A 190 -8.32 3.05 -13.01
N GLY A 191 -8.91 2.29 -12.09
CA GLY A 191 -10.28 1.74 -12.20
C GLY A 191 -10.42 0.52 -13.11
N GLN A 192 -9.36 0.06 -13.78
CA GLN A 192 -9.38 -1.13 -14.65
C GLN A 192 -8.64 -2.30 -14.00
N PRO A 193 -9.10 -3.56 -14.14
CA PRO A 193 -8.35 -4.69 -13.62
C PRO A 193 -6.92 -4.76 -14.15
N VAL A 194 -5.96 -5.03 -13.26
CA VAL A 194 -4.54 -5.09 -13.61
C VAL A 194 -4.00 -6.50 -13.41
N SER A 195 -3.41 -7.05 -14.47
CA SER A 195 -2.88 -8.42 -14.47
C SER A 195 -1.39 -8.48 -14.15
N GLY A 196 -0.95 -9.62 -13.64
CA GLY A 196 0.46 -9.91 -13.41
C GLY A 196 1.15 -9.15 -12.28
N VAL A 197 0.41 -8.41 -11.45
CA VAL A 197 0.91 -7.73 -10.25
C VAL A 197 1.01 -8.73 -9.11
N GLU A 198 2.16 -8.77 -8.45
CA GLU A 198 2.33 -9.51 -7.20
C GLU A 198 1.73 -8.72 -6.04
N VAL A 199 0.98 -9.43 -5.22
CA VAL A 199 0.34 -8.94 -4.01
C VAL A 199 0.90 -9.74 -2.85
N THR A 200 1.42 -9.05 -1.84
CA THR A 200 1.98 -9.68 -0.64
C THR A 200 1.10 -9.35 0.55
N ALA A 201 0.81 -10.33 1.38
CA ALA A 201 0.11 -10.15 2.65
C ALA A 201 0.97 -10.67 3.80
N ILE A 202 1.02 -9.91 4.89
CA ILE A 202 1.82 -10.20 6.07
C ILE A 202 0.92 -10.01 7.29
N ARG A 203 0.83 -11.04 8.13
CA ARG A 203 0.11 -10.91 9.40
C ARG A 203 0.88 -9.97 10.34
N GLY A 204 0.17 -9.22 11.16
CA GLY A 204 0.73 -8.33 12.17
C GLY A 204 1.58 -9.04 13.22
N ALA A 205 2.08 -8.25 14.18
CA ALA A 205 2.90 -8.74 15.30
C ALA A 205 4.23 -9.38 14.86
N THR A 206 4.81 -8.93 13.72
CA THR A 206 6.05 -9.50 13.15
C THR A 206 7.22 -9.46 14.13
N ARG A 207 7.26 -8.49 15.05
CA ARG A 207 8.28 -8.36 16.10
C ARG A 207 8.41 -9.60 16.99
N TYR A 208 7.34 -10.39 17.14
CA TYR A 208 7.31 -11.56 18.04
C TYR A 208 7.45 -12.89 17.29
N ARG A 209 7.91 -12.86 16.02
CA ARG A 209 8.11 -14.05 15.20
C ARG A 209 9.51 -14.10 14.62
N ASP A 210 10.04 -15.31 14.47
CA ASP A 210 11.32 -15.54 13.80
C ASP A 210 11.25 -15.32 12.28
N ARG A 211 10.03 -15.33 11.72
CA ARG A 211 9.75 -15.13 10.28
C ARG A 211 8.57 -14.20 10.08
N GLN A 212 8.56 -13.48 8.96
CA GLN A 212 7.47 -12.56 8.63
C GLN A 212 6.16 -13.28 8.31
N GLU A 213 6.21 -14.55 7.87
CA GLU A 213 5.02 -15.32 7.42
C GLU A 213 4.31 -14.64 6.24
N GLU A 214 5.09 -14.20 5.24
CA GLU A 214 4.56 -13.57 4.03
C GLU A 214 3.79 -14.58 3.17
N MET A 215 2.65 -14.13 2.67
CA MET A 215 1.83 -14.84 1.68
C MET A 215 1.84 -14.02 0.39
N THR A 216 2.06 -14.67 -0.75
CA THR A 216 2.03 -13.98 -2.05
C THR A 216 0.96 -14.55 -2.96
N ALA A 217 0.34 -13.67 -3.74
CA ALA A 217 -0.57 -14.00 -4.81
C ALA A 217 -0.23 -13.14 -6.03
N LYS A 218 -0.59 -13.59 -7.22
CA LYS A 218 -0.42 -12.83 -8.46
C LYS A 218 -1.77 -12.62 -9.10
N THR A 219 -2.06 -11.38 -9.49
CA THR A 219 -3.32 -11.04 -10.17
C THR A 219 -3.38 -11.72 -11.53
N ASP A 220 -4.51 -12.34 -11.86
CA ASP A 220 -4.74 -12.97 -13.16
C ASP A 220 -5.11 -11.96 -14.27
N GLU A 221 -5.51 -12.45 -15.46
CA GLU A 221 -5.92 -11.61 -16.60
C GLU A 221 -7.14 -10.71 -16.30
N ARG A 222 -7.93 -11.05 -15.28
CA ARG A 222 -9.09 -10.28 -14.80
C ARG A 222 -8.74 -9.43 -13.57
N GLY A 223 -7.45 -9.34 -13.23
CA GLY A 223 -6.95 -8.67 -12.04
C GLY A 223 -7.30 -9.38 -10.74
N GLU A 224 -7.85 -10.60 -10.80
CA GLU A 224 -8.31 -11.33 -9.62
C GLU A 224 -7.14 -12.01 -8.91
N PHE A 225 -7.21 -12.04 -7.58
CA PHE A 225 -6.32 -12.83 -6.73
C PHE A 225 -7.08 -13.30 -5.48
N ALA A 226 -6.50 -14.28 -4.78
CA ALA A 226 -7.10 -14.86 -3.59
C ALA A 226 -6.04 -15.15 -2.52
N PHE A 227 -6.46 -15.06 -1.26
CA PHE A 227 -5.71 -15.56 -0.12
C PHE A 227 -6.60 -16.49 0.70
N THR A 228 -6.02 -17.53 1.28
CA THR A 228 -6.65 -18.33 2.33
C THR A 228 -5.95 -18.01 3.64
N TRP A 229 -6.65 -17.34 4.55
CA TRP A 229 -6.02 -16.80 5.76
C TRP A 229 -5.80 -17.89 6.80
N GLU A 230 -4.55 -18.30 7.04
CA GLU A 230 -4.29 -19.42 7.94
C GLU A 230 -4.62 -19.13 9.40
N GLN A 231 -4.48 -17.87 9.83
CA GLN A 231 -4.64 -17.48 11.23
C GLN A 231 -5.43 -16.16 11.33
N PRO A 232 -6.17 -15.95 12.44
CA PRO A 232 -6.82 -14.67 12.68
C PRO A 232 -5.79 -13.58 13.04
N GLY A 233 -6.22 -12.34 12.92
CA GLY A 233 -5.48 -11.14 13.30
C GLY A 233 -5.52 -10.04 12.25
N MET A 234 -4.79 -8.96 12.51
CA MET A 234 -4.61 -7.89 11.55
C MET A 234 -3.58 -8.29 10.50
N TYR A 235 -3.88 -8.06 9.23
CA TYR A 235 -3.00 -8.28 8.09
C TYR A 235 -2.71 -6.96 7.39
N TRP A 236 -1.49 -6.84 6.89
CA TRP A 236 -1.09 -5.78 5.97
C TRP A 236 -0.84 -6.40 4.61
N LEU A 237 -1.46 -5.82 3.60
CA LEU A 237 -1.32 -6.26 2.22
C LEU A 237 -0.75 -5.12 1.40
N GLU A 238 0.22 -5.43 0.53
CA GLU A 238 0.82 -4.49 -0.39
C GLU A 238 0.84 -4.96 -1.84
N ALA A 239 0.84 -4.00 -2.75
CA ALA A 239 1.11 -4.20 -4.16
C ALA A 239 1.83 -2.99 -4.73
N SER A 240 2.69 -3.20 -5.72
CA SER A 240 3.34 -2.11 -6.44
C SER A 240 3.31 -2.34 -7.95
N ALA A 241 3.26 -1.25 -8.70
CA ALA A 241 3.29 -1.27 -10.15
C ALA A 241 4.07 -0.06 -10.67
N LYS A 242 4.48 -0.13 -11.93
CA LYS A 242 5.08 0.99 -12.65
C LYS A 242 4.55 1.02 -14.06
N ASP A 243 4.32 2.22 -14.58
CA ASP A 243 3.93 2.42 -15.97
C ASP A 243 4.46 3.75 -16.53
N GLY A 244 4.20 3.99 -17.81
CA GLY A 244 4.50 5.26 -18.48
C GLY A 244 3.33 6.25 -18.51
N LYS A 245 2.24 6.01 -17.74
CA LYS A 245 1.05 6.88 -17.74
C LYS A 245 1.29 8.10 -16.84
N VAL A 246 2.20 8.96 -17.28
CA VAL A 246 2.60 10.18 -16.59
C VAL A 246 1.70 11.36 -16.98
N SER A 247 1.51 12.28 -16.05
CA SER A 247 0.75 13.52 -16.20
C SER A 247 1.65 14.77 -16.35
N VAL A 248 2.92 14.66 -15.96
CA VAL A 248 3.94 15.70 -16.00
C VAL A 248 4.92 15.41 -17.14
N PRO A 249 5.07 16.33 -18.12
CA PRO A 249 5.93 16.08 -19.29
C PRO A 249 7.40 15.73 -18.99
N ALA A 250 7.92 16.19 -17.85
CA ALA A 250 9.29 15.89 -17.42
C ALA A 250 9.45 14.46 -16.88
N ALA A 251 8.36 13.81 -16.45
CA ALA A 251 8.38 12.47 -15.92
C ALA A 251 8.40 11.42 -17.05
N LYS A 252 9.12 10.31 -16.83
CA LYS A 252 9.18 9.18 -17.80
C LYS A 252 8.54 7.91 -17.27
N GLU A 253 8.28 7.85 -15.98
CA GLU A 253 7.74 6.70 -15.27
C GLU A 253 6.81 7.22 -14.17
N ARG A 254 5.72 6.50 -13.93
CA ARG A 254 4.87 6.62 -12.77
C ARG A 254 5.03 5.37 -11.92
N ARG A 255 5.31 5.55 -10.64
CA ARG A 255 5.38 4.49 -9.63
C ARG A 255 4.11 4.49 -8.81
N LEU A 256 3.58 3.29 -8.61
CA LEU A 256 2.32 3.07 -7.94
C LEU A 256 2.56 2.18 -6.74
N MET A 257 1.96 2.54 -5.61
CA MET A 257 1.98 1.73 -4.39
C MET A 257 0.57 1.65 -3.83
N TYR A 258 0.22 0.46 -3.35
CA TYR A 258 -0.99 0.19 -2.62
C TYR A 258 -0.63 -0.54 -1.34
N ALA A 259 -1.19 -0.10 -0.22
CA ALA A 259 -1.10 -0.76 1.06
C ALA A 259 -2.47 -0.76 1.74
N VAL A 260 -2.84 -1.85 2.37
CA VAL A 260 -4.11 -1.96 3.08
C VAL A 260 -4.00 -2.78 4.35
N THR A 261 -4.74 -2.36 5.37
CA THR A 261 -4.86 -3.09 6.62
C THR A 261 -6.24 -3.72 6.73
N LEU A 262 -6.25 -5.04 6.94
CA LEU A 262 -7.43 -5.91 6.98
C LEU A 262 -7.47 -6.66 8.31
N GLU A 263 -8.65 -6.97 8.81
CA GLU A 263 -8.84 -7.84 9.98
C GLU A 263 -9.38 -9.19 9.53
N VAL A 264 -8.74 -10.27 9.97
CA VAL A 264 -9.20 -11.65 9.80
C VAL A 264 -9.70 -12.17 11.12
N MET A 265 -10.98 -12.55 11.16
CA MET A 265 -11.65 -13.09 12.34
C MET A 265 -11.37 -14.59 12.51
N PRO A 266 -11.41 -15.13 13.74
CA PRO A 266 -11.42 -16.57 13.96
C PRO A 266 -12.70 -17.20 13.39
N GLN A 267 -12.67 -18.52 13.13
CA GLN A 267 -13.86 -19.32 12.83
C GLN A 267 -14.84 -19.36 14.00
#